data_AF-A0A0S4ILM8-F1
#
_entry.id   AF-A0A0S4ILM8-F1
#
_cell.length_a   1.000
_cell.length_b   1.000
_cell.length_c   1.000
_cell.angle_alpha   90.00
_cell.angle_beta   90.00
_cell.angle_gamma   90.00
#
_symmetry.space_group_name_H-M   'P 1'
#
loop_
_entity.id
_entity.type
_entity.pdbx_description
1 polymer ?
#
loop_
_entity_poly.entity_id
_entity_poly.type
_entity_poly.pdbx_seq_one_letter_code
_entity_poly.pdbx_strand_id
1 'polypeptide(L)'
;MRRAGSLALVAAQLQAVRCVSDAHTNIAAYPERWAAPNQEPERPNTVANHPHRKFRKTSVEWRLHHKNGVRYGNLGPTREIADFEYADGTPAPMSGKRFALKHHQDGLLVQLIRAGATVEKSAASGYLPRIPGVPEQRNWDPEIPLFLEDADEHGKAPTQHYESSVAARHLNSKFAGAESSSRGGSPSAVNRHAGETLEPITMFASYDAASFINEPVRTMEARKPIWSRRRWALSDEFLVPKSPQPKNTIKDE
;
A
#
# COMPACT_ATOMS: atom_id res chain seq x y z
N MET A 1 -37.93 18.99 -63.76
CA MET A 1 -37.54 19.20 -62.35
C MET A 1 -38.64 18.64 -61.45
N ARG A 2 -38.43 17.52 -60.73
CA ARG A 2 -39.20 17.01 -59.57
C ARG A 2 -38.91 15.51 -59.35
N ARG A 3 -37.71 15.15 -58.89
CA ARG A 3 -37.40 13.81 -58.32
C ARG A 3 -36.24 13.87 -57.31
N ALA A 4 -36.22 14.89 -56.44
CA ALA A 4 -35.22 15.02 -55.37
C ALA A 4 -35.84 15.01 -53.95
N GLY A 5 -37.18 14.87 -53.83
CA GLY A 5 -37.88 14.94 -52.54
C GLY A 5 -38.12 13.59 -51.84
N SER A 6 -37.89 12.46 -52.51
CA SER A 6 -38.28 11.14 -51.99
C SER A 6 -37.19 10.45 -51.17
N LEU A 7 -35.91 10.69 -51.45
CA LEU A 7 -34.81 10.02 -50.73
C LEU A 7 -34.53 10.66 -49.36
N ALA A 8 -34.75 11.98 -49.21
CA ALA A 8 -34.63 12.65 -47.92
C ALA A 8 -35.73 12.22 -46.92
N LEU A 9 -36.93 11.94 -47.42
CA LEU A 9 -38.04 11.46 -46.59
C LEU A 9 -37.78 10.03 -46.06
N VAL A 10 -37.20 9.16 -46.90
CA VAL A 10 -36.85 7.78 -46.52
C VAL A 10 -35.65 7.75 -45.55
N ALA A 11 -34.67 8.64 -45.71
CA ALA A 11 -33.56 8.76 -44.77
C ALA A 11 -34.03 9.27 -43.37
N ALA A 12 -34.99 10.19 -43.34
CA ALA A 12 -35.62 10.65 -42.09
C ALA A 12 -36.52 9.57 -41.45
N GLN A 13 -37.18 8.74 -42.26
CA GLN A 13 -37.97 7.60 -41.77
C GLN A 13 -37.11 6.44 -41.25
N LEU A 14 -35.90 6.25 -41.77
CA LEU A 14 -34.95 5.24 -41.25
C LEU A 14 -34.22 5.68 -39.98
N GLN A 15 -34.13 6.99 -39.69
CA GLN A 15 -33.69 7.49 -38.38
C GLN A 15 -34.74 7.29 -37.28
N ALA A 16 -36.00 7.02 -37.65
CA ALA A 16 -37.09 6.75 -36.73
C ALA A 16 -37.31 5.25 -36.46
N VAL A 17 -36.29 4.41 -36.66
CA VAL A 17 -36.22 3.13 -35.95
C VAL A 17 -35.87 3.45 -34.50
N ARG A 18 -36.89 3.90 -33.76
CA ARG A 18 -36.80 4.11 -32.30
C ARG A 18 -36.26 2.81 -31.70
N CYS A 19 -35.15 2.91 -30.97
CA CYS A 19 -34.60 1.80 -30.22
C CYS A 19 -35.66 1.33 -29.23
N VAL A 20 -36.28 0.17 -29.46
CA VAL A 20 -37.33 -0.43 -28.61
C VAL A 20 -36.80 -0.80 -27.22
N SER A 21 -35.48 -0.75 -27.01
CA SER A 21 -34.83 -1.06 -25.75
C SER A 21 -33.66 -0.11 -25.51
N ASP A 22 -33.62 0.44 -24.29
CA ASP A 22 -32.59 1.34 -23.83
C ASP A 22 -31.45 0.55 -23.14
N ALA A 23 -30.19 0.91 -23.41
CA ALA A 23 -29.00 0.27 -22.86
C ALA A 23 -27.85 1.26 -22.59
N HIS A 24 -28.06 2.29 -21.77
CA HIS A 24 -27.03 3.26 -21.38
C HIS A 24 -26.19 2.86 -20.15
N THR A 25 -24.87 2.99 -20.25
CA THR A 25 -23.91 2.83 -19.12
C THR A 25 -23.34 4.16 -18.60
N ASN A 26 -23.56 5.25 -19.33
CA ASN A 26 -23.07 6.60 -19.03
C ASN A 26 -24.01 7.64 -19.65
N ILE A 27 -23.97 8.88 -19.13
CA ILE A 27 -24.86 9.97 -19.52
C ILE A 27 -24.52 10.53 -20.92
N ALA A 28 -23.24 10.52 -21.35
CA ALA A 28 -22.84 11.26 -22.56
C ALA A 28 -21.97 10.51 -23.58
N ALA A 29 -21.23 9.45 -23.22
CA ALA A 29 -20.36 8.75 -24.17
C ALA A 29 -20.10 7.28 -23.79
N TYR A 30 -20.00 6.44 -24.82
CA TYR A 30 -19.51 5.07 -24.71
C TYR A 30 -18.05 4.98 -25.16
N PRO A 31 -17.20 4.26 -24.41
CA PRO A 31 -15.94 3.83 -24.96
C PRO A 31 -16.18 2.87 -26.13
N GLU A 32 -15.29 2.90 -27.12
CA GLU A 32 -15.28 1.95 -28.23
C GLU A 32 -15.18 0.52 -27.65
N ARG A 33 -16.16 -0.33 -27.96
CA ARG A 33 -16.30 -1.65 -27.31
C ARG A 33 -15.55 -2.75 -28.02
N TRP A 34 -15.20 -2.53 -29.28
CA TRP A 34 -14.60 -3.51 -30.15
C TRP A 34 -13.27 -2.97 -30.66
N ALA A 35 -12.23 -3.78 -30.60
CA ALA A 35 -10.97 -3.43 -31.23
C ALA A 35 -11.13 -3.42 -32.76
N ALA A 36 -10.30 -2.64 -33.44
CA ALA A 36 -10.25 -2.65 -34.89
C ALA A 36 -9.90 -4.08 -35.41
N PRO A 37 -10.30 -4.42 -36.65
CA PRO A 37 -9.89 -5.68 -37.26
C PRO A 37 -8.36 -5.84 -37.20
N ASN A 38 -7.88 -7.00 -36.72
CA ASN A 38 -6.47 -7.34 -36.50
C ASN A 38 -5.75 -6.65 -35.33
N GLN A 39 -6.46 -5.94 -34.45
CA GLN A 39 -5.90 -5.43 -33.20
C GLN A 39 -6.26 -6.34 -32.03
N GLU A 40 -5.31 -6.59 -31.12
CA GLU A 40 -5.59 -7.34 -29.89
C GLU A 40 -6.52 -6.52 -28.99
N PRO A 41 -7.64 -7.10 -28.49
CA PRO A 41 -8.57 -6.37 -27.65
C PRO A 41 -7.97 -6.09 -26.27
N GLU A 42 -8.18 -4.87 -25.77
CA GLU A 42 -7.83 -4.51 -24.41
C GLU A 42 -8.66 -5.34 -23.42
N ARG A 43 -7.98 -5.97 -22.44
CA ARG A 43 -8.64 -6.78 -21.41
C ARG A 43 -8.53 -6.10 -20.05
N PRO A 44 -9.61 -6.06 -19.26
CA PRO A 44 -9.55 -5.52 -17.91
C PRO A 44 -8.64 -6.36 -17.02
N ASN A 45 -7.96 -5.71 -16.08
CA ASN A 45 -7.14 -6.40 -15.10
C ASN A 45 -8.00 -7.44 -14.33
N THR A 46 -7.57 -8.69 -14.30
CA THR A 46 -8.27 -9.78 -13.61
C THR A 46 -7.88 -9.94 -12.15
N VAL A 47 -6.82 -9.25 -11.69
CA VAL A 47 -6.31 -9.32 -10.32
C VAL A 47 -7.05 -8.31 -9.45
N ALA A 48 -7.40 -8.71 -8.23
CA ALA A 48 -8.00 -7.86 -7.22
C ALA A 48 -7.01 -6.76 -6.79
N ASN A 49 -7.52 -5.57 -6.47
CA ASN A 49 -6.70 -4.44 -6.02
C ASN A 49 -6.30 -4.62 -4.54
N HIS A 50 -5.44 -5.60 -4.25
CA HIS A 50 -4.91 -5.84 -2.91
C HIS A 50 -3.37 -5.70 -2.93
N PRO A 51 -2.75 -4.93 -2.01
CA PRO A 51 -1.34 -4.55 -2.12
C PRO A 51 -0.36 -5.73 -2.13
N HIS A 52 -0.63 -6.79 -1.36
CA HIS A 52 0.34 -7.89 -1.17
C HIS A 52 -0.09 -9.24 -1.75
N ARG A 53 -1.35 -9.41 -2.15
CA ARG A 53 -1.90 -10.72 -2.52
C ARG A 53 -2.52 -10.68 -3.90
N LYS A 54 -2.08 -11.59 -4.77
CA LYS A 54 -2.59 -11.70 -6.14
C LYS A 54 -3.78 -12.65 -6.15
N PHE A 55 -4.95 -12.15 -5.78
CA PHE A 55 -6.21 -12.87 -5.96
C PHE A 55 -6.87 -12.49 -7.27
N ARG A 56 -7.65 -13.39 -7.86
CA ARG A 56 -8.53 -13.03 -8.98
C ARG A 56 -9.71 -12.21 -8.44
N LYS A 57 -10.15 -11.23 -9.23
CA LYS A 57 -11.34 -10.42 -8.91
C LYS A 57 -12.55 -11.31 -8.63
N THR A 58 -13.23 -11.01 -7.53
CA THR A 58 -14.50 -11.65 -7.18
C THR A 58 -15.63 -11.17 -8.09
N SER A 59 -16.77 -11.89 -8.10
CA SER A 59 -17.94 -11.46 -8.87
C SER A 59 -18.49 -10.09 -8.43
N VAL A 60 -18.33 -9.74 -7.15
CA VAL A 60 -18.69 -8.43 -6.59
C VAL A 60 -17.74 -7.35 -7.11
N GLU A 61 -16.43 -7.61 -7.15
CA GLU A 61 -15.45 -6.68 -7.71
C GLU A 61 -15.66 -6.46 -9.21
N TRP A 62 -16.03 -7.49 -9.97
CA TRP A 62 -16.45 -7.32 -11.36
C TRP A 62 -17.68 -6.42 -11.48
N ARG A 63 -18.66 -6.55 -10.58
CA ARG A 63 -19.84 -5.68 -10.57
C ARG A 63 -19.47 -4.22 -10.28
N LEU A 64 -18.56 -3.98 -9.33
CA LEU A 64 -18.03 -2.66 -9.03
C LEU A 64 -17.23 -2.09 -10.21
N HIS A 65 -16.40 -2.92 -10.85
CA HIS A 65 -15.68 -2.56 -12.07
C HIS A 65 -16.62 -2.12 -13.19
N HIS A 66 -17.78 -2.76 -13.33
CA HIS A 66 -18.83 -2.39 -14.27
C HIS A 66 -19.84 -1.35 -13.75
N LYS A 67 -19.52 -0.65 -12.65
CA LYS A 67 -20.30 0.49 -12.10
C LYS A 67 -21.73 0.16 -11.63
N ASN A 68 -22.03 -1.09 -11.31
CA ASN A 68 -23.37 -1.52 -10.86
C ASN A 68 -23.54 -1.53 -9.32
N GLY A 69 -22.49 -1.16 -8.57
CA GLY A 69 -22.48 -1.21 -7.11
C GLY A 69 -22.27 -2.63 -6.55
N VAL A 70 -22.40 -2.78 -5.23
CA VAL A 70 -22.14 -4.07 -4.53
C VAL A 70 -23.24 -5.10 -4.79
N ARG A 71 -24.49 -4.67 -4.95
CA ARG A 71 -25.67 -5.52 -5.20
C ARG A 71 -26.34 -5.12 -6.52
N TYR A 72 -27.01 -6.07 -7.16
CA TYR A 72 -27.85 -5.76 -8.32
C TYR A 72 -28.97 -4.78 -7.93
N GLY A 73 -29.32 -3.85 -8.84
CA GLY A 73 -30.39 -2.89 -8.61
C GLY A 73 -30.05 -1.73 -7.66
N ASN A 74 -28.83 -1.64 -7.14
CA ASN A 74 -28.43 -0.52 -6.27
C ASN A 74 -27.93 0.70 -7.06
N LEU A 75 -27.09 0.50 -8.07
CA LEU A 75 -26.54 1.53 -8.93
C LEU A 75 -26.48 1.03 -10.37
N GLY A 76 -26.27 1.94 -11.31
CA GLY A 76 -26.09 1.61 -12.72
C GLY A 76 -27.41 1.40 -13.48
N PRO A 77 -27.32 0.85 -14.71
CA PRO A 77 -28.40 0.89 -15.69
C PRO A 77 -29.68 0.18 -15.22
N THR A 78 -29.52 -0.91 -14.48
CA THR A 78 -30.64 -1.73 -13.95
C THR A 78 -31.54 -0.97 -12.98
N ARG A 79 -31.10 0.17 -12.45
CA ARG A 79 -31.89 1.03 -11.57
C ARG A 79 -32.26 2.36 -12.24
N GLU A 80 -31.42 2.82 -13.17
CA GLU A 80 -31.55 4.13 -13.79
C GLU A 80 -32.48 4.13 -15.01
N ILE A 81 -32.54 3.05 -15.78
CA ILE A 81 -33.42 2.93 -16.93
C ILE A 81 -34.86 2.72 -16.45
N ALA A 82 -35.85 3.26 -17.16
CA ALA A 82 -37.25 3.03 -16.85
C ALA A 82 -37.64 1.58 -17.19
N ASP A 83 -38.46 0.96 -16.33
CA ASP A 83 -38.86 -0.44 -16.53
C ASP A 83 -39.74 -0.64 -17.78
N PHE A 84 -40.46 0.39 -18.20
CA PHE A 84 -41.32 0.38 -19.38
C PHE A 84 -41.49 1.78 -19.99
N GLU A 85 -41.94 1.77 -21.23
CA GLU A 85 -42.50 2.93 -21.96
C GLU A 85 -43.83 2.51 -22.59
N TYR A 86 -44.71 3.49 -22.85
CA TYR A 86 -45.94 3.23 -23.60
C TYR A 86 -45.62 3.03 -25.10
N ALA A 87 -46.49 2.33 -25.83
CA ALA A 87 -46.25 1.99 -27.24
C ALA A 87 -46.17 3.22 -28.19
N ASP A 88 -46.72 4.36 -27.77
CA ASP A 88 -46.62 5.65 -28.45
C ASP A 88 -45.28 6.37 -28.17
N GLY A 89 -44.48 5.84 -27.25
CA GLY A 89 -43.23 6.42 -26.75
C GLY A 89 -43.42 7.39 -25.57
N THR A 90 -44.61 7.44 -24.96
CA THR A 90 -44.80 8.20 -23.73
C THR A 90 -43.99 7.53 -22.60
N PRO A 91 -43.15 8.27 -21.84
CA PRO A 91 -42.36 7.68 -20.76
C PRO A 91 -43.21 7.36 -19.52
N ALA A 92 -42.72 6.47 -18.67
CA ALA A 92 -43.36 6.18 -17.39
C ALA A 92 -43.35 7.42 -16.45
N PRO A 93 -44.40 7.62 -15.63
CA PRO A 93 -44.45 8.73 -14.69
C PRO A 93 -43.41 8.58 -13.56
N MET A 94 -43.00 9.70 -12.97
CA MET A 94 -42.01 9.70 -11.89
C MET A 94 -42.60 9.14 -10.59
N SER A 95 -42.14 7.97 -10.18
CA SER A 95 -42.46 7.41 -8.87
C SER A 95 -41.80 8.21 -7.73
N GLY A 96 -42.44 8.28 -6.55
CA GLY A 96 -41.84 8.87 -5.36
C GLY A 96 -40.50 8.21 -4.97
N LYS A 97 -40.34 6.90 -5.20
CA LYS A 97 -39.05 6.20 -5.00
C LYS A 97 -37.99 6.66 -5.99
N ARG A 98 -38.38 6.96 -7.24
CA ARG A 98 -37.49 7.49 -8.27
C ARG A 98 -37.05 8.91 -7.94
N PHE A 99 -37.96 9.74 -7.44
CA PHE A 99 -37.65 11.07 -6.94
C PHE A 99 -36.67 11.02 -5.75
N ALA A 100 -36.93 10.18 -4.75
CA ALA A 100 -36.04 9.99 -3.61
C ALA A 100 -34.64 9.50 -4.02
N LEU A 101 -34.55 8.62 -5.03
CA LEU A 101 -33.27 8.20 -5.59
C LEU A 101 -32.51 9.37 -6.23
N LYS A 102 -33.19 10.22 -7.02
CA LYS A 102 -32.56 11.41 -7.61
C LYS A 102 -32.11 12.39 -6.53
N HIS A 103 -32.94 12.63 -5.53
CA HIS A 103 -32.55 13.44 -4.38
C HIS A 103 -31.33 12.88 -3.63
N HIS A 104 -31.22 11.54 -3.50
CA HIS A 104 -30.04 10.91 -2.93
C HIS A 104 -28.78 11.13 -3.80
N GLN A 105 -28.89 11.01 -5.13
CA GLN A 105 -27.79 11.29 -6.06
C GLN A 105 -27.33 12.75 -5.94
N ASP A 106 -28.26 13.69 -5.89
CA ASP A 106 -27.96 15.12 -5.68
C ASP A 106 -27.33 15.35 -4.30
N GLY A 107 -27.79 14.62 -3.27
CA GLY A 107 -27.21 14.66 -1.93
C GLY A 107 -25.74 14.27 -1.90
N LEU A 108 -25.34 13.22 -2.65
CA LEU A 108 -23.94 12.82 -2.79
C LEU A 108 -23.10 13.90 -3.50
N LEU A 109 -23.65 14.55 -4.53
CA LEU A 109 -22.98 15.66 -5.21
C LEU A 109 -22.79 16.86 -4.28
N VAL A 110 -23.82 17.22 -3.51
CA VAL A 110 -23.75 18.30 -2.54
C VAL A 110 -22.74 18.00 -1.44
N GLN A 111 -22.66 16.75 -0.96
CA GLN A 111 -21.64 16.33 0.00
C GLN A 111 -20.22 16.52 -0.56
N LEU A 112 -19.98 16.08 -1.81
CA LEU A 112 -18.69 16.24 -2.47
C LEU A 112 -18.30 17.71 -2.62
N ILE A 113 -19.21 18.55 -3.11
CA ILE A 113 -18.98 19.99 -3.31
C ILE A 113 -18.71 20.68 -1.98
N ARG A 114 -19.50 20.40 -0.94
CA ARG A 114 -19.30 20.99 0.39
C ARG A 114 -17.98 20.54 1.01
N ALA A 115 -17.63 19.26 0.92
CA ALA A 115 -16.35 18.76 1.40
C ALA A 115 -15.17 19.47 0.69
N GLY A 116 -15.22 19.58 -0.64
CA GLY A 116 -14.22 20.33 -1.43
C GLY A 116 -14.10 21.78 -0.97
N ALA A 117 -15.23 22.49 -0.86
CA ALA A 117 -15.25 23.88 -0.40
C ALA A 117 -14.69 24.06 1.02
N THR A 118 -14.92 23.11 1.92
CA THR A 118 -14.32 23.17 3.27
C THR A 118 -12.81 23.02 3.23
N VAL A 119 -12.27 22.16 2.36
CA VAL A 119 -10.83 21.98 2.17
C VAL A 119 -10.22 23.25 1.57
N GLU A 120 -10.83 23.83 0.54
CA GLU A 120 -10.38 25.07 -0.08
C GLU A 120 -10.36 26.24 0.91
N LYS A 121 -11.41 26.39 1.71
CA LYS A 121 -11.47 27.41 2.77
C LYS A 121 -10.36 27.21 3.81
N SER A 122 -10.12 25.96 4.20
CA SER A 122 -9.09 25.61 5.20
C SER A 122 -7.69 25.86 4.64
N ALA A 123 -7.47 25.58 3.36
CA ALA A 123 -6.24 25.90 2.64
C ALA A 123 -6.00 27.41 2.59
N ALA A 124 -7.02 28.18 2.19
CA ALA A 124 -6.95 29.64 2.07
C ALA A 124 -6.68 30.34 3.43
N SER A 125 -7.17 29.75 4.52
CA SER A 125 -6.94 30.24 5.88
C SER A 125 -5.63 29.73 6.49
N GLY A 126 -4.90 28.85 5.80
CA GLY A 126 -3.64 28.27 6.29
C GLY A 126 -3.81 27.23 7.41
N TYR A 127 -5.00 26.65 7.60
CA TYR A 127 -5.25 25.63 8.62
C TYR A 127 -4.82 24.22 8.22
N LEU A 128 -4.53 23.98 6.93
CA LEU A 128 -4.01 22.68 6.49
C LEU A 128 -2.55 22.54 6.91
N PRO A 129 -2.21 21.60 7.81
CA PRO A 129 -0.84 21.41 8.24
C PRO A 129 0.00 20.85 7.10
N ARG A 130 1.28 21.23 7.07
CA ARG A 130 2.27 20.63 6.14
C ARG A 130 2.67 19.22 6.55
N ILE A 131 2.58 18.93 7.84
CA ILE A 131 2.94 17.64 8.43
C ILE A 131 1.76 16.69 8.26
N PRO A 132 1.96 15.51 7.62
CA PRO A 132 0.92 14.52 7.44
C PRO A 132 0.50 13.89 8.77
N GLY A 133 -0.79 13.53 8.85
CA GLY A 133 -1.37 12.83 9.98
C GLY A 133 -1.66 13.71 11.20
N VAL A 134 -2.48 13.19 12.10
CA VAL A 134 -2.78 13.81 13.40
C VAL A 134 -1.67 13.48 14.42
N PRO A 135 -1.49 14.26 15.50
CA PRO A 135 -0.47 13.96 16.53
C PRO A 135 -0.57 12.53 17.08
N GLU A 136 -1.78 12.01 17.28
CA GLU A 136 -2.02 10.65 17.76
C GLU A 136 -1.49 9.59 16.78
N GLN A 137 -1.72 9.79 15.48
CA GLN A 137 -1.24 8.91 14.43
C GLN A 137 0.28 8.94 14.34
N ARG A 138 0.89 10.14 14.42
CA ARG A 138 2.35 10.31 14.38
C ARG A 138 3.08 9.66 15.54
N ASN A 139 2.45 9.62 16.72
CA ASN A 139 3.02 8.95 17.89
C ASN A 139 2.92 7.43 17.80
N TRP A 140 1.94 6.92 17.05
CA TRP A 140 1.69 5.49 16.91
C TRP A 140 2.43 4.87 15.72
N ASP A 141 2.51 5.59 14.61
CA ASP A 141 3.04 5.12 13.34
C ASP A 141 4.50 5.56 13.13
N PRO A 142 5.48 4.65 13.25
CA PRO A 142 6.89 4.97 13.03
C PRO A 142 7.23 5.15 11.54
N GLU A 143 6.33 4.83 10.61
CA GLU A 143 6.55 5.08 9.18
C GLU A 143 6.38 6.55 8.81
N ILE A 144 5.71 7.35 9.66
CA ILE A 144 5.62 8.80 9.46
C ILE A 144 6.95 9.44 9.89
N PRO A 145 7.67 10.13 8.99
CA PRO A 145 8.96 10.72 9.31
C PRO A 145 8.88 11.71 10.47
N LEU A 146 9.98 11.86 11.22
CA LEU A 146 10.10 12.92 12.21
C LEU A 146 10.34 14.26 11.51
N PHE A 147 9.37 15.16 11.59
CA PHE A 147 9.45 16.51 11.02
C PHE A 147 10.20 17.47 11.96
N LEU A 148 11.52 17.25 12.11
CA LEU A 148 12.43 18.12 12.86
C LEU A 148 13.01 19.19 11.92
N GLU A 149 13.01 20.47 12.33
CA GLU A 149 13.49 21.58 11.46
C GLU A 149 15.02 21.69 11.44
N ASP A 150 15.68 21.54 12.60
CA ASP A 150 17.12 21.82 12.77
C ASP A 150 17.93 20.61 13.26
N ALA A 151 17.29 19.45 13.43
CA ALA A 151 17.93 18.23 13.92
C ALA A 151 17.81 17.11 12.90
N ASP A 152 18.87 16.29 12.79
CA ASP A 152 18.79 15.06 12.04
C ASP A 152 17.89 14.07 12.81
N GLU A 153 17.02 13.38 12.07
CA GLU A 153 16.04 12.42 12.56
C GLU A 153 16.69 11.31 13.42
N HIS A 154 17.93 10.96 13.09
CA HIS A 154 18.70 9.90 13.75
C HIS A 154 19.74 10.43 14.75
N GLY A 155 19.63 11.69 15.17
CA GLY A 155 20.48 12.30 16.20
C GLY A 155 21.57 13.21 15.64
N LYS A 156 22.84 12.97 16.00
CA LYS A 156 23.95 13.76 15.45
C LYS A 156 24.21 13.25 14.04
N ALA A 157 24.31 14.15 13.06
CA ALA A 157 24.61 13.82 11.67
C ALA A 157 25.72 12.75 11.62
N PRO A 158 25.58 11.69 10.79
CA PRO A 158 26.62 10.68 10.64
C PRO A 158 27.92 11.42 10.42
N THR A 159 28.90 11.18 11.30
CA THR A 159 30.12 11.98 11.37
C THR A 159 30.81 11.96 10.02
N GLN A 160 30.56 12.97 9.21
CA GLN A 160 31.47 13.37 8.15
C GLN A 160 32.75 13.74 8.88
N HIS A 161 33.81 12.97 8.63
CA HIS A 161 35.10 13.13 9.29
C HIS A 161 35.65 14.56 9.05
N TYR A 162 35.26 15.51 9.88
CA TYR A 162 35.82 16.84 9.94
C TYR A 162 36.25 17.14 11.37
N GLU A 163 37.55 16.91 11.55
CA GLU A 163 38.49 17.53 12.49
C GLU A 163 38.02 17.82 13.92
N SER A 164 38.33 16.88 14.79
CA SER A 164 38.30 17.02 16.26
C SER A 164 39.22 18.14 16.75
N SER A 165 38.66 19.06 17.54
CA SER A 165 39.34 19.98 18.47
C SER A 165 40.43 19.28 19.30
N VAL A 166 41.52 20.00 19.59
CA VAL A 166 42.70 19.52 20.35
C VAL A 166 42.33 19.03 21.76
N ALA A 167 41.33 19.64 22.39
CA ALA A 167 40.86 19.24 23.72
C ALA A 167 40.17 17.86 23.71
N ALA A 168 39.44 17.54 22.62
CA ALA A 168 38.82 16.22 22.44
C ALA A 168 39.87 15.13 22.13
N ARG A 169 41.01 15.50 21.51
CA ARG A 169 42.11 14.55 21.25
C ARG A 169 42.76 14.04 22.54
N HIS A 170 42.87 14.87 23.57
CA HIS A 170 43.53 14.47 24.82
C HIS A 170 42.65 13.59 25.72
N LEU A 171 41.33 13.79 25.70
CA LEU A 171 40.39 12.88 26.37
C LEU A 171 40.34 11.53 25.64
N ASN A 172 40.30 11.53 24.30
CA ASN A 172 40.35 10.31 23.52
C ASN A 172 41.65 9.51 23.73
N SER A 173 42.80 10.16 23.91
CA SER A 173 44.07 9.43 24.15
C SER A 173 44.09 8.65 25.46
N LYS A 174 43.35 9.10 26.48
CA LYS A 174 43.29 8.43 27.80
C LYS A 174 42.30 7.26 27.82
N PHE A 175 41.23 7.31 27.03
CA PHE A 175 40.23 6.23 26.98
C PHE A 175 40.49 5.21 25.85
N ALA A 176 41.08 5.62 24.72
CA ALA A 176 41.39 4.72 23.60
C ALA A 176 42.56 3.74 23.88
N GLY A 177 43.44 4.07 24.83
CA GLY A 177 44.57 3.22 25.21
C GLY A 177 44.21 2.01 26.09
N ALA A 178 43.02 1.97 26.68
CA ALA A 178 42.64 0.93 27.64
C ALA A 178 42.05 -0.33 26.98
N GLU A 179 41.47 -0.22 25.78
CA GLU A 179 40.87 -1.36 25.07
C GLU A 179 41.89 -2.14 24.21
N SER A 180 43.02 -1.52 23.84
CA SER A 180 43.98 -2.07 22.87
C SER A 180 45.13 -2.89 23.48
N SER A 181 45.25 -2.94 24.81
CA SER A 181 46.37 -3.62 25.49
C SER A 181 46.00 -4.85 26.33
N SER A 182 44.73 -5.21 26.52
CA SER A 182 44.39 -6.32 27.43
C SER A 182 43.46 -7.43 26.91
N ARG A 183 42.87 -7.37 25.70
CA ARG A 183 41.96 -8.45 25.24
C ARG A 183 42.07 -8.97 23.81
N GLY A 184 43.03 -8.49 23.01
CA GLY A 184 43.24 -9.03 21.67
C GLY A 184 44.33 -8.27 20.94
N GLY A 185 45.59 -8.59 21.25
CA GLY A 185 46.72 -8.06 20.48
C GLY A 185 46.54 -8.45 19.01
N SER A 186 46.64 -7.46 18.12
CA SER A 186 46.78 -7.72 16.68
C SER A 186 47.96 -8.70 16.52
N PRO A 187 47.80 -9.80 15.76
CA PRO A 187 48.88 -10.76 15.58
C PRO A 187 50.13 -10.05 15.03
N SER A 188 51.29 -10.66 15.24
CA SER A 188 52.67 -10.18 14.96
C SER A 188 52.97 -9.73 13.50
N ALA A 189 51.96 -9.39 12.70
CA ALA A 189 52.07 -8.90 11.35
C ALA A 189 52.47 -7.41 11.27
N VAL A 190 52.46 -6.66 12.38
CA VAL A 190 52.74 -5.21 12.39
C VAL A 190 53.58 -4.78 13.57
N ASN A 191 54.69 -4.08 13.29
CA ASN A 191 55.61 -3.60 14.33
C ASN A 191 55.13 -2.25 14.89
N ARG A 192 54.33 -2.31 15.96
CA ARG A 192 53.82 -1.11 16.66
C ARG A 192 54.93 -0.19 17.18
N HIS A 193 56.14 -0.70 17.46
CA HIS A 193 57.27 0.11 17.92
C HIS A 193 57.97 0.87 16.78
N ALA A 194 57.81 0.41 15.54
CA ALA A 194 58.24 1.14 14.34
C ALA A 194 57.18 2.15 13.84
N GLY A 195 56.05 2.28 14.57
CA GLY A 195 54.96 3.17 14.20
C GLY A 195 54.05 2.62 13.10
N GLU A 196 54.18 1.34 12.74
CA GLU A 196 53.31 0.71 11.75
C GLU A 196 51.93 0.45 12.37
N THR A 197 50.88 0.90 11.70
CA THR A 197 49.48 0.68 12.09
C THR A 197 48.72 0.08 10.92
N LEU A 198 47.89 -0.93 11.19
CA LEU A 198 46.98 -1.47 10.18
C LEU A 198 45.83 -0.51 9.96
N GLU A 199 45.65 -0.06 8.72
CA GLU A 199 44.44 0.63 8.31
C GLU A 199 43.28 -0.36 8.25
N PRO A 200 42.08 0.02 8.73
CA PRO A 200 40.90 -0.84 8.63
C PRO A 200 40.57 -1.09 7.17
N ILE A 201 40.61 -2.36 6.75
CA ILE A 201 40.24 -2.76 5.40
C ILE A 201 38.70 -2.74 5.31
N THR A 202 38.15 -1.61 4.89
CA THR A 202 36.71 -1.43 4.68
C THR A 202 36.23 -1.88 3.30
N MET A 203 37.13 -2.40 2.46
CA MET A 203 36.80 -2.86 1.10
C MET A 203 35.70 -3.94 1.05
N PHE A 204 35.42 -4.62 2.17
CA PHE A 204 34.40 -5.66 2.30
C PHE A 204 33.29 -5.32 3.31
N ALA A 205 33.25 -4.08 3.82
CA ALA A 205 32.21 -3.67 4.77
C ALA A 205 30.88 -3.43 4.04
N SER A 206 29.81 -4.10 4.48
CA SER A 206 28.44 -3.86 4.03
C SER A 206 27.68 -3.02 5.07
N TYR A 207 27.07 -1.91 4.62
CA TYR A 207 26.17 -1.10 5.44
C TYR A 207 24.73 -1.65 5.49
N ASP A 208 24.47 -2.72 4.76
CA ASP A 208 23.18 -3.40 4.74
C ASP A 208 22.99 -4.23 6.01
N ALA A 209 22.00 -3.88 6.83
CA ALA A 209 21.67 -4.62 8.04
C ALA A 209 21.32 -6.09 7.76
N ALA A 210 20.80 -6.40 6.56
CA ALA A 210 20.48 -7.77 6.15
C ALA A 210 21.72 -8.66 6.02
N SER A 211 22.93 -8.09 5.89
CA SER A 211 24.17 -8.88 5.82
C SER A 211 24.56 -9.52 7.16
N PHE A 212 24.08 -8.97 8.28
CA PHE A 212 24.36 -9.48 9.63
C PHE A 212 23.11 -10.04 10.32
N ILE A 213 21.92 -9.56 9.97
CA ILE A 213 20.64 -10.09 10.46
C ILE A 213 20.25 -11.30 9.62
N ASN A 214 20.60 -12.50 10.10
CA ASN A 214 20.19 -13.74 9.47
C ASN A 214 18.88 -14.21 10.09
N GLU A 215 17.76 -13.98 9.40
CA GLU A 215 16.43 -14.51 9.74
C GLU A 215 16.02 -15.67 8.79
N PRO A 216 16.74 -16.80 8.78
CA PRO A 216 16.31 -17.93 7.99
C PRO A 216 15.10 -18.56 8.69
N VAL A 217 13.92 -18.46 8.07
CA VAL A 217 12.75 -19.22 8.51
C VAL A 217 13.06 -20.70 8.33
N ARG A 218 13.43 -21.38 9.42
CA ARG A 218 13.67 -22.83 9.42
C ARG A 218 12.33 -23.54 9.26
N THR A 219 12.02 -23.97 8.04
CA THR A 219 10.77 -24.67 7.71
C THR A 219 10.72 -26.09 8.26
N MET A 220 11.89 -26.70 8.53
CA MET A 220 12.01 -27.99 9.20
C MET A 220 13.08 -27.93 10.28
N GLU A 221 12.73 -28.37 11.49
CA GLU A 221 13.69 -28.58 12.55
C GLU A 221 14.57 -29.80 12.22
N ALA A 222 15.89 -29.63 12.33
CA ALA A 222 16.83 -30.73 12.07
C ALA A 222 16.69 -31.79 13.17
N ARG A 223 16.22 -32.98 12.80
CA ARG A 223 16.09 -34.11 13.73
C ARG A 223 17.45 -34.70 14.09
N LYS A 224 17.58 -35.22 15.31
CA LYS A 224 18.77 -35.97 15.75
C LYS A 224 18.99 -37.21 14.86
N PRO A 225 20.23 -37.49 14.42
CA PRO A 225 20.51 -38.57 13.46
C PRO A 225 20.53 -39.96 14.13
N ILE A 226 19.34 -40.56 14.32
CA ILE A 226 19.16 -41.89 14.96
C ILE A 226 19.88 -43.04 14.23
N TRP A 227 20.18 -42.89 12.94
CA TRP A 227 20.80 -43.94 12.11
C TRP A 227 22.32 -44.09 12.30
N SER A 228 22.97 -43.21 13.06
CA SER A 228 24.42 -43.27 13.29
C SER A 228 24.73 -43.33 14.77
N ARG A 229 25.25 -44.48 15.24
CA ARG A 229 25.59 -44.70 16.67
C ARG A 229 26.50 -43.62 17.23
N ARG A 230 27.55 -43.24 16.50
CA ARG A 230 28.50 -42.19 16.90
C ARG A 230 27.85 -40.81 16.92
N ARG A 231 27.08 -40.45 15.89
CA ARG A 231 26.49 -39.10 15.80
C ARG A 231 25.34 -38.92 16.79
N TRP A 232 24.55 -39.97 17.05
CA TRP A 232 23.49 -39.98 18.06
C TRP A 232 24.01 -39.61 19.45
N ALA A 233 25.10 -40.26 19.88
CA ALA A 233 25.73 -39.99 21.17
C ALA A 233 26.41 -38.61 21.25
N LEU A 234 26.95 -38.11 20.13
CA LEU A 234 27.59 -36.78 20.08
C LEU A 234 26.60 -35.62 19.99
N SER A 235 25.38 -35.86 19.51
CA SER A 235 24.30 -34.87 19.44
C SER A 235 23.33 -34.98 20.63
N ASP A 236 23.78 -35.52 21.76
CA ASP A 236 22.93 -35.62 22.94
C ASP A 236 22.71 -34.22 23.55
N GLU A 237 21.49 -33.95 23.98
CA GLU A 237 21.14 -32.68 24.60
C GLU A 237 20.69 -32.98 26.02
N PHE A 238 21.53 -32.66 26.99
CA PHE A 238 21.26 -32.89 28.41
C PHE A 238 20.28 -31.82 28.94
N LEU A 239 19.04 -31.90 28.49
CA LEU A 239 17.96 -30.99 28.88
C LEU A 239 16.87 -31.78 29.61
N VAL A 240 16.56 -31.36 30.84
CA VAL A 240 15.40 -31.88 31.59
C VAL A 240 14.23 -30.93 31.35
N PRO A 241 13.16 -31.35 30.67
CA PRO A 241 12.02 -30.47 30.44
C PRO A 241 11.38 -30.10 31.77
N LYS A 242 11.30 -28.80 32.06
CA LYS A 242 10.60 -28.29 33.23
C LYS A 242 9.29 -27.64 32.78
N SER A 243 8.17 -28.10 33.32
CA SER A 243 6.91 -27.36 33.19
C SER A 243 7.02 -26.05 33.97
N PRO A 244 6.41 -24.96 33.49
CA PRO A 244 6.31 -23.74 34.28
C PRO A 244 5.53 -24.07 35.55
N GLN A 245 6.19 -24.01 36.70
CA GLN A 245 5.54 -24.19 38.00
C GLN A 245 4.62 -22.99 38.24
N PRO A 246 3.35 -23.18 38.64
CA PRO A 246 2.51 -22.07 39.07
C PRO A 246 3.16 -21.43 40.30
N LYS A 247 3.77 -20.26 40.12
CA LYS A 247 4.21 -19.43 41.25
C LYS A 247 2.94 -19.05 42.01
N ASN A 248 2.75 -19.63 43.19
CA ASN A 248 1.81 -19.22 44.23
C ASN A 248 0.59 -18.46 43.71
N THR A 249 -0.44 -19.19 43.25
CA THR A 249 -1.80 -18.67 43.36
C THR A 249 -2.02 -18.35 44.84
N ILE A 250 -1.98 -17.07 45.18
CA ILE A 250 -2.64 -16.58 46.40
C ILE A 250 -4.06 -17.15 46.31
N LYS A 251 -4.44 -17.99 47.26
CA LYS A 251 -5.84 -18.37 47.38
C LYS A 251 -6.53 -17.07 47.79
N ASP A 252 -7.33 -16.50 46.90
CA ASP A 252 -8.30 -15.48 47.28
C ASP A 252 -9.23 -16.16 48.30
N GLU A 253 -9.08 -15.78 49.57
CA GLU A 253 -10.09 -15.98 50.62
C GLU A 253 -11.21 -14.93 50.47
#